data_AF-A0A817ZUE6-F1
#
_entry.id   AF-A0A817ZUE6-F1
#
_cell.length_a   1.000
_cell.length_b   1.000
_cell.length_c   1.000
_cell.angle_alpha   90.00
_cell.angle_beta   90.00
_cell.angle_gamma   90.00
#
_symmetry.space_group_name_H-M   'P 1'
#
loop_
_entity.id
_entity.type
_entity.pdbx_description
1 polymer ?
#
loop_
_entity_poly.entity_id
_entity_poly.type
_entity_poly.pdbx_seq_one_letter_code
_entity_poly.pdbx_strand_id
1 'polypeptide(L)'
;MMERLTFLCPGPASDLTSTYTIPHLACSVYFQCLSLIPGLVREWFQSQTKRIRDAVDRVTQKYVSPILIQQELDTASTLKDINVGETGLFTVKKHSNTREITAIYNIETSRVEICIRLPMNYPLSIASIECTHHVGFTKEQWNKWMLQLKTNLIQSNGSIADGLLNWKQNIDKTMQGIEECSICYCILHTNNELPKRTCRTCKKKFHDACLFRWFRSSNKSTCPHCRANF
;
A
#
# COMPACT_ATOMS: atom_id res chain seq x y z
N MET A 1 -22.30 3.68 -19.14
CA MET A 1 -20.90 3.48 -18.69
C MET A 1 -19.89 4.28 -19.51
N MET A 2 -20.20 4.68 -20.77
CA MET A 2 -19.30 5.50 -21.62
C MET A 2 -19.28 7.01 -21.34
N GLU A 3 -20.28 7.59 -20.68
CA GLU A 3 -20.32 9.04 -20.41
C GLU A 3 -19.40 9.53 -19.28
N ARG A 4 -18.80 8.63 -18.49
CA ARG A 4 -17.94 9.02 -17.35
C ARG A 4 -16.45 9.16 -17.73
N LEU A 5 -16.07 8.71 -18.92
CA LEU A 5 -14.67 8.71 -19.38
C LEU A 5 -14.33 9.89 -20.30
N THR A 6 -15.34 10.60 -20.82
CA THR A 6 -15.14 11.80 -21.66
C THR A 6 -14.47 12.95 -20.92
N PHE A 7 -14.46 12.92 -19.58
CA PHE A 7 -13.77 13.92 -18.76
C PHE A 7 -12.25 13.72 -18.70
N LEU A 8 -11.76 12.50 -18.98
CA LEU A 8 -10.35 12.10 -18.80
C LEU A 8 -9.63 11.80 -20.12
N CYS A 9 -10.36 11.63 -21.24
CA CYS A 9 -9.76 11.50 -22.57
C CYS A 9 -9.88 12.84 -23.30
N PRO A 10 -8.77 13.57 -23.54
CA PRO A 10 -8.81 14.62 -24.54
C PRO A 10 -9.13 13.96 -25.89
N GLY A 11 -10.09 14.53 -26.63
CA GLY A 11 -10.31 14.17 -28.03
C GLY A 11 -9.04 14.39 -28.87
N PRO A 12 -9.04 13.97 -30.14
CA PRO A 12 -7.88 14.13 -31.02
C PRO A 12 -7.37 15.58 -30.98
N ALA A 13 -6.04 15.71 -30.93
CA ALA A 13 -5.29 16.95 -30.67
C ALA A 13 -5.36 17.97 -31.82
N SER A 14 -6.56 18.28 -32.32
CA SER A 14 -6.75 19.21 -33.43
C SER A 14 -7.27 20.59 -33.04
N ASP A 15 -7.72 20.83 -31.79
CA ASP A 15 -8.21 22.14 -31.36
C ASP A 15 -7.73 22.53 -29.95
N LEU A 16 -6.49 23.04 -29.87
CA LEU A 16 -5.93 23.69 -28.67
C LEU A 16 -6.57 25.05 -28.36
N THR A 17 -7.58 25.47 -29.13
CA THR A 17 -8.27 26.77 -29.05
C THR A 17 -9.61 26.72 -28.30
N SER A 18 -10.07 25.53 -27.90
CA SER A 18 -11.34 25.36 -27.20
C SER A 18 -11.23 25.77 -25.72
N THR A 19 -12.21 26.53 -25.23
CA THR A 19 -12.30 27.04 -23.84
C THR A 19 -12.30 25.94 -22.77
N TYR A 20 -12.49 24.68 -23.16
CA TYR A 20 -12.52 23.52 -22.27
C TYR A 20 -11.17 22.81 -22.11
N THR A 21 -10.16 23.14 -22.91
CA THR A 21 -8.84 22.48 -22.90
C THR A 21 -8.14 22.56 -21.54
N ILE A 22 -8.12 23.74 -20.92
CA ILE A 22 -7.46 23.96 -19.62
C ILE A 22 -8.15 23.19 -18.48
N PRO A 23 -9.49 23.26 -18.30
CA PRO A 23 -10.19 22.45 -17.31
C PRO A 23 -9.99 20.94 -17.47
N HIS A 24 -10.05 20.42 -18.70
CA HIS A 24 -9.81 19.00 -18.96
C HIS A 24 -8.40 18.59 -18.58
N LEU A 25 -7.40 19.38 -18.98
CA LEU A 25 -6.02 19.14 -18.61
C LEU A 25 -5.83 19.15 -17.10
N ALA A 26 -6.40 20.13 -16.40
CA ALA A 26 -6.33 20.21 -14.93
C ALA A 26 -6.92 18.96 -14.27
N CYS A 27 -8.04 18.44 -14.79
CA CYS A 27 -8.68 17.23 -14.26
C CYS A 27 -7.85 15.98 -14.55
N SER A 28 -7.27 15.86 -15.74
CA SER A 28 -6.37 14.75 -16.10
C SER A 28 -5.09 14.76 -15.27
N VAL A 29 -4.47 15.92 -15.06
CA VAL A 29 -3.29 16.06 -14.18
C VAL A 29 -3.66 15.70 -12.75
N TYR A 30 -4.80 16.19 -12.24
CA TYR A 30 -5.27 15.85 -10.90
C TYR A 30 -5.50 14.33 -10.73
N PHE A 31 -6.14 13.69 -11.71
CA PHE A 31 -6.33 12.24 -11.73
C PHE A 31 -5.00 11.49 -11.72
N GLN A 32 -4.04 11.89 -12.57
CA GLN A 32 -2.71 11.29 -12.61
C GLN A 32 -1.95 11.47 -11.29
N CYS A 33 -2.01 12.65 -10.66
CA CYS A 33 -1.39 12.87 -9.36
C CYS A 33 -1.97 11.95 -8.29
N LEU A 34 -3.29 11.77 -8.25
CA LEU A 34 -3.94 10.83 -7.33
C LEU A 34 -3.56 9.38 -7.61
N SER A 35 -3.37 9.00 -8.88
CA SER A 35 -3.00 7.63 -9.26
C SER A 35 -1.52 7.30 -9.02
N LEU A 36 -0.61 8.24 -9.31
CA LEU A 36 0.83 7.97 -9.36
C LEU A 36 1.57 8.39 -8.08
N ILE A 37 1.12 9.46 -7.42
CA ILE A 37 1.76 10.04 -6.23
C ILE A 37 0.75 10.38 -5.13
N PRO A 38 -0.13 9.45 -4.74
CA PRO A 38 -1.21 9.72 -3.78
C PRO A 38 -0.68 10.21 -2.42
N GLY A 39 0.52 9.79 -2.01
CA GLY A 39 1.14 10.24 -0.76
C GLY A 39 1.37 11.75 -0.69
N LEU A 40 1.91 12.34 -1.77
CA LEU A 40 2.14 13.79 -1.86
C LEU A 40 0.82 14.56 -1.92
N VAL A 41 -0.17 14.02 -2.65
CA VAL A 41 -1.50 14.64 -2.73
C VAL A 41 -2.19 14.63 -1.35
N ARG A 42 -2.03 13.57 -0.56
CA ARG A 42 -2.55 13.52 0.82
C ARG A 42 -1.90 14.56 1.72
N GLU A 43 -0.58 14.71 1.64
CA GLU A 43 0.16 15.72 2.41
C GLU A 43 -0.31 17.14 2.05
N TRP A 44 -0.42 17.43 0.76
CA TRP A 44 -1.00 18.69 0.29
C TRP A 44 -2.43 18.87 0.78
N PHE A 45 -3.29 17.87 0.64
CA PHE A 45 -4.69 17.91 1.05
C PHE A 45 -4.83 18.22 2.55
N GLN A 46 -4.00 17.61 3.39
CA GLN A 46 -3.99 17.83 4.83
C GLN A 46 -3.58 19.26 5.20
N SER A 47 -2.70 19.89 4.44
CA SER A 47 -2.27 21.28 4.68
C SER A 47 -3.28 22.34 4.22
N GLN A 48 -4.35 21.96 3.50
CA GLN A 48 -5.36 22.91 3.01
C GLN A 48 -6.36 23.35 4.09
N THR A 49 -7.05 24.47 3.86
CA THR A 49 -8.16 24.91 4.72
C THR A 49 -9.37 23.97 4.60
N LYS A 50 -10.25 23.96 5.62
CA LYS A 50 -11.47 23.13 5.61
C LYS A 50 -12.32 23.35 4.35
N ARG A 51 -12.52 24.60 3.93
CA ARG A 51 -13.30 24.93 2.73
C ARG A 51 -12.74 24.29 1.46
N ILE A 52 -11.42 24.32 1.28
CA ILE A 52 -10.75 23.72 0.12
C ILE A 52 -10.85 22.20 0.22
N ARG A 53 -10.56 21.62 1.39
CA ARG A 53 -10.67 20.17 1.60
C ARG A 53 -12.06 19.66 1.27
N ASP A 54 -13.11 20.30 1.77
CA ASP A 54 -14.49 19.88 1.52
C ASP A 54 -14.85 19.96 0.02
N ALA A 55 -14.33 20.96 -0.70
CA ALA A 55 -14.55 21.09 -2.14
C ALA A 55 -13.83 20.00 -2.93
N VAL A 56 -12.55 19.77 -2.63
CA VAL A 56 -11.73 18.71 -3.24
C VAL A 56 -12.36 17.35 -2.97
N ASP A 57 -12.68 17.06 -1.71
CA ASP A 57 -13.28 15.79 -1.27
C ASP A 57 -14.54 15.43 -2.06
N ARG A 58 -15.47 16.39 -2.24
CA ARG A 58 -16.68 16.19 -3.04
C ARG A 58 -16.38 15.86 -4.51
N VAL A 59 -15.41 16.56 -5.11
CA VAL A 59 -15.02 16.33 -6.51
C VAL A 59 -14.38 14.95 -6.66
N THR A 60 -13.45 14.60 -5.76
CA THR A 60 -12.75 13.32 -5.77
C THR A 60 -13.71 12.17 -5.60
N GLN A 61 -14.55 12.21 -4.56
CA GLN A 61 -15.53 11.17 -4.27
C GLN A 61 -16.49 10.94 -5.45
N LYS A 62 -16.90 12.00 -6.14
CA LYS A 62 -17.91 11.90 -7.21
C LYS A 62 -17.33 11.41 -8.53
N TYR A 63 -16.15 11.91 -8.93
CA TYR A 63 -15.65 11.74 -10.29
C TYR A 63 -14.38 10.91 -10.40
N VAL A 64 -13.54 10.88 -9.36
CA VAL A 64 -12.21 10.24 -9.43
C VAL A 64 -12.18 8.92 -8.67
N SER A 65 -12.60 8.91 -7.40
CA SER A 65 -12.56 7.74 -6.53
C SER A 65 -13.24 6.51 -7.11
N PRO A 66 -14.44 6.59 -7.76
CA PRO A 66 -15.07 5.39 -8.32
C PRO A 66 -14.22 4.70 -9.40
N ILE A 67 -13.43 5.46 -10.17
CA ILE A 67 -12.57 4.93 -11.22
C ILE A 67 -11.35 4.25 -10.59
N LEU A 68 -10.63 4.97 -9.71
CA LEU A 68 -9.44 4.45 -9.04
C LEU A 68 -9.75 3.23 -8.16
N ILE A 69 -10.88 3.25 -7.44
CA ILE A 69 -11.32 2.11 -6.63
C ILE A 69 -11.55 0.89 -7.51
N GLN A 70 -12.25 1.02 -8.65
CA GLN A 70 -12.48 -0.13 -9.53
C GLN A 70 -11.17 -0.66 -10.11
N GLN A 71 -10.25 0.22 -10.50
CA GLN A 71 -8.91 -0.17 -10.96
C GLN A 71 -8.16 -0.99 -9.90
N GLU A 72 -8.17 -0.54 -8.64
CA GLU A 72 -7.55 -1.28 -7.53
C GLU A 72 -8.24 -2.63 -7.26
N LEU A 73 -9.58 -2.66 -7.25
CA LEU A 73 -10.35 -3.89 -7.04
C LEU A 73 -10.09 -4.92 -8.16
N ASP A 74 -10.02 -4.46 -9.40
CA ASP A 74 -9.78 -5.30 -10.57
C ASP A 74 -8.34 -5.83 -10.56
N THR A 75 -7.36 -4.95 -10.33
CA THR A 75 -5.94 -5.31 -10.23
C THR A 75 -5.71 -6.33 -9.12
N ALA A 76 -6.25 -6.10 -7.91
CA ALA A 76 -6.14 -7.04 -6.80
C ALA A 76 -6.81 -8.39 -7.11
N SER A 77 -7.89 -8.40 -7.90
CA SER A 77 -8.57 -9.65 -8.27
C SER A 77 -7.78 -10.52 -9.25
N THR A 78 -6.78 -9.96 -9.94
CA THR A 78 -5.86 -10.76 -10.79
C THR A 78 -4.97 -11.70 -9.96
N LEU A 79 -4.81 -11.43 -8.66
CA LEU A 79 -4.03 -12.27 -7.75
C LEU A 79 -4.70 -13.60 -7.39
N LYS A 80 -5.94 -13.85 -7.86
CA LYS A 80 -6.79 -14.99 -7.45
C LYS A 80 -6.16 -16.37 -7.60
N ASP A 81 -5.25 -16.55 -8.55
CA ASP A 81 -4.66 -17.85 -8.90
C ASP A 81 -3.13 -17.83 -8.87
N ILE A 82 -2.56 -16.86 -8.16
CA ILE A 82 -1.12 -16.74 -8.01
C ILE A 82 -0.66 -17.75 -6.93
N ASN A 83 -0.40 -18.98 -7.37
CA ASN A 83 0.45 -19.96 -6.68
C ASN A 83 1.92 -19.49 -6.68
N VAL A 84 2.19 -18.25 -6.25
CA VAL A 84 3.55 -17.80 -5.96
C VAL A 84 3.95 -18.44 -4.65
N GLY A 85 4.66 -19.55 -4.72
CA GLY A 85 5.20 -20.29 -3.58
C GLY A 85 4.52 -21.64 -3.34
N GLU A 86 5.33 -22.61 -2.91
CA GLU A 86 4.95 -24.00 -2.60
C GLU A 86 4.21 -24.16 -1.25
N THR A 87 3.96 -23.06 -0.52
CA THR A 87 3.66 -23.09 0.92
C THR A 87 2.18 -23.08 1.28
N GLY A 88 1.29 -22.62 0.39
CA GLY A 88 -0.14 -22.53 0.69
C GLY A 88 -1.00 -21.85 -0.37
N LEU A 89 -2.31 -21.88 -0.17
CA LEU A 89 -3.31 -21.31 -1.08
C LEU A 89 -3.63 -19.87 -0.71
N PHE A 90 -3.30 -18.93 -1.59
CA PHE A 90 -3.60 -17.51 -1.46
C PHE A 90 -4.76 -17.12 -2.38
N THR A 91 -5.81 -16.51 -1.83
CA THR A 91 -7.02 -16.15 -2.58
C THR A 91 -7.41 -14.70 -2.28
N VAL A 92 -7.69 -13.94 -3.35
CA VAL A 92 -8.15 -12.54 -3.24
C VAL A 92 -9.56 -12.40 -3.80
N LYS A 93 -10.47 -11.81 -3.02
CA LYS A 93 -11.86 -11.56 -3.41
C LYS A 93 -12.11 -10.06 -3.45
N LYS A 94 -12.75 -9.58 -4.52
CA LYS A 94 -13.20 -8.19 -4.64
C LYS A 94 -14.68 -8.07 -4.27
N HIS A 95 -15.02 -6.98 -3.60
CA HIS A 95 -16.39 -6.64 -3.20
C HIS A 95 -16.69 -5.20 -3.66
N SER A 96 -17.13 -5.05 -4.91
CA SER A 96 -17.31 -3.73 -5.53
C SER A 96 -18.36 -2.86 -4.83
N ASN A 97 -19.42 -3.45 -4.29
CA ASN A 97 -20.49 -2.70 -3.62
C ASN A 97 -20.03 -2.08 -2.29
N THR A 98 -19.17 -2.77 -1.54
CA THR A 98 -18.65 -2.32 -0.25
C THR A 98 -17.28 -1.63 -0.38
N ARG A 99 -16.67 -1.66 -1.57
CA ARG A 99 -15.30 -1.17 -1.87
C ARG A 99 -14.26 -1.91 -1.03
N GLU A 100 -14.43 -3.22 -0.91
CA GLU A 100 -13.58 -4.07 -0.08
C GLU A 100 -12.80 -5.10 -0.91
N ILE A 101 -11.60 -5.42 -0.41
CA ILE A 101 -10.75 -6.50 -0.91
C ILE A 101 -10.49 -7.43 0.27
N THR A 102 -10.88 -8.69 0.11
CA THR A 102 -10.64 -9.73 1.12
C THR A 102 -9.52 -10.63 0.61
N ALA A 103 -8.41 -10.69 1.35
CA ALA A 103 -7.33 -11.63 1.06
C ALA A 103 -7.32 -12.74 2.12
N ILE A 104 -7.31 -13.97 1.66
CA ILE A 104 -7.29 -15.18 2.48
C ILE A 104 -6.00 -15.92 2.15
N TYR A 105 -5.23 -16.27 3.18
CA TYR A 105 -4.07 -17.13 3.04
C TYR A 105 -4.21 -18.37 3.93
N ASN A 106 -4.26 -19.54 3.31
CA ASN A 106 -4.30 -20.84 4.00
C ASN A 106 -2.91 -21.49 3.92
N ILE A 107 -2.30 -21.76 5.07
CA ILE A 107 -0.96 -22.35 5.22
C ILE A 107 -1.08 -23.56 6.13
N GLU A 108 -0.94 -24.77 5.60
CA GLU A 108 -1.07 -26.03 6.35
C GLU A 108 -2.33 -26.08 7.24
N THR A 109 -2.17 -25.92 8.56
CA THR A 109 -3.25 -25.93 9.56
C THR A 109 -3.73 -24.52 9.98
N SER A 110 -3.11 -23.48 9.44
CA SER A 110 -3.33 -22.08 9.78
C SER A 110 -4.06 -21.33 8.67
N ARG A 111 -4.90 -20.36 9.06
CA ARG A 111 -5.62 -19.48 8.13
C ARG A 111 -5.54 -18.04 8.59
N VAL A 112 -5.23 -17.17 7.64
CA VAL A 112 -5.21 -15.72 7.82
C VAL A 112 -6.17 -15.07 6.86
N GLU A 113 -6.97 -14.15 7.36
CA GLU A 113 -7.91 -13.38 6.56
C GLU A 113 -7.88 -11.90 6.94
N ILE A 114 -7.70 -11.07 5.91
CA ILE A 114 -7.69 -9.62 6.01
C ILE A 114 -8.70 -9.02 5.05
N CYS A 115 -9.35 -7.94 5.49
CA CYS A 115 -10.24 -7.13 4.68
C CYS A 115 -9.69 -5.71 4.59
N ILE A 116 -9.42 -5.25 3.38
CA ILE A 116 -9.01 -3.89 3.07
C ILE A 116 -10.24 -3.15 2.56
N ARG A 117 -10.67 -2.08 3.25
CA ARG A 117 -11.82 -1.26 2.86
C ARG A 117 -11.35 0.09 2.35
N LEU A 118 -11.77 0.44 1.13
CA LEU A 118 -11.45 1.71 0.50
C LEU A 118 -12.51 2.78 0.87
N PRO A 119 -12.07 3.97 1.32
CA PRO A 119 -12.97 5.06 1.65
C PRO A 119 -13.60 5.65 0.38
N MET A 120 -14.72 6.35 0.55
CA MET A 120 -15.45 6.97 -0.56
C MET A 120 -14.64 8.01 -1.34
N ASN A 121 -13.67 8.65 -0.69
CA ASN A 121 -12.77 9.66 -1.23
C ASN A 121 -11.35 9.10 -1.48
N TYR A 122 -11.19 7.78 -1.62
CA TYR A 122 -9.90 7.19 -1.96
C TYR A 122 -9.31 7.83 -3.23
N PRO A 123 -8.01 8.22 -3.27
CA PRO A 123 -6.94 7.92 -2.30
C PRO A 123 -6.61 9.04 -1.30
N LEU A 124 -7.48 10.05 -1.15
CA LEU A 124 -7.27 11.15 -0.19
C LEU A 124 -7.31 10.65 1.26
N SER A 125 -8.24 9.76 1.56
CA SER A 125 -8.21 8.99 2.81
C SER A 125 -7.56 7.64 2.59
N ILE A 126 -6.85 7.17 3.60
CA ILE A 126 -6.14 5.90 3.59
C ILE A 126 -7.13 4.74 3.72
N ALA A 127 -6.85 3.63 3.04
CA ALA A 127 -7.63 2.40 3.17
C ALA A 127 -7.54 1.84 4.60
N SER A 128 -8.68 1.42 5.17
CA SER A 128 -8.68 0.74 6.46
C SER A 128 -8.40 -0.75 6.26
N ILE A 129 -7.69 -1.35 7.22
CA ILE A 129 -7.36 -2.78 7.20
C ILE A 129 -7.93 -3.42 8.46
N GLU A 130 -8.84 -4.35 8.26
CA GLU A 130 -9.53 -5.12 9.30
C GLU A 130 -9.06 -6.58 9.25
N CYS A 131 -8.83 -7.17 10.42
CA CYS A 131 -8.59 -8.61 10.55
C CYS A 131 -9.93 -9.29 10.77
N THR A 132 -10.30 -10.21 9.89
CA THR A 132 -11.52 -11.01 10.08
C THR A 132 -11.20 -12.36 10.71
N HIS A 133 -10.01 -12.93 10.46
CA HIS A 133 -9.61 -14.22 11.03
C HIS A 133 -8.08 -14.39 11.10
N HIS A 134 -7.56 -14.90 12.22
CA HIS A 134 -6.17 -15.38 12.31
C HIS A 134 -6.09 -16.54 13.31
N VAL A 135 -5.73 -17.73 12.83
CA VAL A 135 -5.52 -18.93 13.66
C VAL A 135 -4.13 -19.48 13.35
N GLY A 136 -3.39 -19.85 14.41
CA GLY A 136 -2.04 -20.44 14.30
C GLY A 136 -0.87 -19.49 14.57
N PHE A 137 -1.12 -18.21 14.89
CA PHE A 137 -0.07 -17.20 15.10
C PHE A 137 -0.19 -16.49 16.44
N THR A 138 0.95 -16.03 16.98
CA THR A 138 0.95 -15.21 18.21
C THR A 138 0.42 -13.80 17.94
N LYS A 139 -0.15 -13.16 18.97
CA LYS A 139 -0.64 -11.78 18.90
C LYS A 139 0.45 -10.78 18.48
N GLU A 140 1.69 -11.02 18.89
CA GLU A 140 2.83 -10.16 18.55
C GLU A 140 3.20 -10.25 17.06
N GLN A 141 3.34 -11.48 16.52
CA GLN A 141 3.56 -11.71 15.09
C GLN A 141 2.43 -11.08 14.26
N TRP A 142 1.19 -11.25 14.71
CA TRP A 142 0.02 -10.67 14.04
C TRP A 142 0.05 -9.14 13.99
N ASN A 143 0.23 -8.49 15.14
CA ASN A 143 0.31 -7.03 15.23
C ASN A 143 1.42 -6.48 14.32
N LYS A 144 2.53 -7.21 14.25
CA LYS A 144 3.67 -6.85 13.41
C LYS A 144 3.36 -6.96 11.92
N TRP A 145 2.76 -8.05 11.47
CA TRP A 145 2.35 -8.21 10.07
C TRP A 145 1.31 -7.17 9.65
N MET A 146 0.37 -6.84 10.53
CA MET A 146 -0.61 -5.78 10.29
C MET A 146 0.04 -4.40 10.20
N LEU A 147 1.03 -4.11 11.04
CA LEU A 147 1.79 -2.87 10.97
C LEU A 147 2.56 -2.77 9.66
N GLN A 148 3.21 -3.85 9.22
CA GLN A 148 3.92 -3.89 7.94
C GLN A 148 2.98 -3.64 6.76
N LEU A 149 1.85 -4.34 6.71
CA LEU A 149 0.87 -4.17 5.63
C LEU A 149 0.33 -2.75 5.60
N LYS A 150 -0.06 -2.18 6.76
CA LYS A 150 -0.47 -0.77 6.87
C LYS A 150 0.61 0.17 6.37
N THR A 151 1.85 -0.04 6.80
CA THR A 151 2.99 0.79 6.40
C THR A 151 3.21 0.72 4.89
N ASN A 152 3.15 -0.48 4.30
CA ASN A 152 3.34 -0.69 2.87
C ASN A 152 2.23 0.00 2.05
N LEU A 153 0.96 -0.19 2.41
CA LEU A 153 -0.17 0.46 1.71
C LEU A 153 -0.18 1.99 1.84
N ILE A 154 0.40 2.54 2.91
CA ILE A 154 0.47 3.99 3.14
C ILE A 154 1.68 4.62 2.43
N GLN A 155 2.84 3.97 2.53
CA GLN A 155 4.14 4.53 2.12
C GLN A 155 4.53 4.17 0.68
N SER A 156 4.06 3.04 0.16
CA SER A 156 4.31 2.73 -1.24
C SER A 156 3.33 3.52 -2.12
N ASN A 157 3.83 4.07 -3.21
CA ASN A 157 2.99 4.46 -4.35
C ASN A 157 2.57 3.22 -5.17
N GLY A 158 2.63 2.02 -4.56
CA GLY A 158 2.29 0.76 -5.19
C GLY A 158 0.80 0.47 -5.08
N SER A 159 0.33 -0.48 -5.89
CA SER A 159 -1.06 -0.92 -5.86
C SER A 159 -1.36 -1.72 -4.59
N ILE A 160 -2.64 -1.87 -4.25
CA ILE A 160 -3.05 -2.78 -3.16
C ILE A 160 -2.62 -4.21 -3.47
N ALA A 161 -2.60 -4.59 -4.75
CA ALA A 161 -2.13 -5.89 -5.19
C ALA A 161 -0.65 -6.13 -4.82
N ASP A 162 0.21 -5.13 -5.02
CA ASP A 162 1.62 -5.20 -4.63
C ASP A 162 1.77 -5.31 -3.11
N GLY A 163 0.97 -4.56 -2.36
CA GLY A 163 0.94 -4.65 -0.90
C GLY A 163 0.56 -6.04 -0.40
N LEU A 164 -0.46 -6.66 -1.01
CA LEU A 164 -0.91 -8.02 -0.72
C LEU A 164 0.14 -9.08 -1.08
N LEU A 165 0.82 -8.93 -2.23
CA LEU A 165 1.89 -9.85 -2.64
C LEU A 165 3.08 -9.78 -1.70
N ASN A 166 3.52 -8.56 -1.35
CA ASN A 166 4.59 -8.34 -0.37
C ASN A 166 4.24 -8.91 0.99
N TRP A 167 2.98 -8.77 1.41
CA TRP A 167 2.49 -9.33 2.66
C TRP A 167 2.54 -10.86 2.66
N LYS A 168 2.04 -11.52 1.60
CA LYS A 168 2.16 -12.97 1.42
C LYS A 168 3.62 -13.42 1.47
N GLN A 169 4.49 -12.81 0.68
CA GLN A 169 5.92 -13.17 0.62
C GLN A 169 6.62 -13.00 1.97
N ASN A 170 6.26 -11.98 2.75
CA ASN A 170 6.79 -11.81 4.10
C ASN A 170 6.32 -12.93 5.03
N ILE A 171 5.06 -13.38 4.94
CA ILE A 171 4.58 -14.53 5.72
C ILE A 171 5.37 -15.78 5.32
N ASP A 172 5.51 -16.07 4.02
CA ASP A 172 6.24 -17.25 3.51
C ASP A 172 7.67 -17.30 4.05
N LYS A 173 8.38 -16.17 3.98
CA LYS A 173 9.76 -16.09 4.48
C LYS A 173 9.84 -16.19 6.00
N THR A 174 8.84 -15.70 6.72
CA THR A 174 8.76 -15.89 8.18
C THR A 174 8.64 -17.38 8.50
N MET A 175 7.83 -18.13 7.74
CA MET A 175 7.69 -19.58 7.90
C MET A 175 8.99 -20.33 7.57
N GLN A 176 9.79 -19.82 6.64
CA GLN A 176 11.13 -20.34 6.34
C GLN A 176 12.18 -20.02 7.42
N GLY A 177 11.80 -19.32 8.50
CA GLY A 177 12.70 -18.93 9.59
C GLY A 177 13.62 -17.76 9.25
N ILE A 178 13.31 -17.00 8.19
CA ILE A 178 14.09 -15.80 7.84
C ILE A 178 13.69 -14.67 8.79
N GLU A 179 14.64 -14.24 9.61
CA GLU A 179 14.45 -13.07 10.48
C GLU A 179 14.27 -11.77 9.69
N GLU A 180 13.32 -10.96 10.15
CA GLU A 180 12.99 -9.66 9.58
C GLU A 180 13.92 -8.50 10.03
N CYS A 181 13.82 -7.37 9.32
CA CYS A 181 14.50 -6.14 9.73
C CYS A 181 13.89 -5.56 11.01
N SER A 182 14.71 -5.23 11.99
CA SER A 182 14.24 -4.66 13.27
C SER A 182 13.90 -3.15 13.23
N ILE A 183 13.94 -2.50 12.07
CA ILE A 183 13.52 -1.10 11.88
C ILE A 183 12.15 -1.05 11.19
N CYS A 184 12.06 -1.59 9.97
CA CYS A 184 10.82 -1.54 9.18
C CYS A 184 9.91 -2.74 9.43
N TYR A 185 10.38 -3.73 10.20
CA TYR A 185 9.72 -4.99 10.48
C TYR A 185 9.55 -5.91 9.26
N CYS A 186 9.85 -5.50 8.03
CA CYS A 186 9.71 -6.35 6.84
C CYS A 186 10.88 -7.32 6.66
N ILE A 187 10.64 -8.47 6.01
CA ILE A 187 11.71 -9.37 5.54
C ILE A 187 12.22 -8.90 4.18
N LEU A 188 11.31 -8.53 3.28
CA LEU A 188 11.67 -7.91 2.01
C LEU A 188 11.55 -6.39 2.11
N HIS A 189 12.61 -5.68 1.75
CA HIS A 189 12.57 -4.24 1.51
C HIS A 189 11.97 -3.95 0.13
N THR A 190 11.62 -2.69 -0.16
CA THR A 190 10.99 -2.27 -1.44
C THR A 190 11.82 -2.58 -2.69
N ASN A 191 13.12 -2.83 -2.54
CA ASN A 191 14.06 -3.27 -3.58
C ASN A 191 14.30 -4.80 -3.56
N ASN A 192 13.41 -5.56 -2.92
CA ASN A 192 13.50 -7.02 -2.75
C ASN A 192 14.75 -7.52 -1.99
N GLU A 193 15.38 -6.67 -1.18
CA GLU A 193 16.53 -7.07 -0.36
C GLU A 193 16.10 -7.69 0.98
N LEU A 194 16.86 -8.71 1.38
CA LEU A 194 16.79 -9.32 2.71
C LEU A 194 17.60 -8.52 3.75
N PRO A 195 17.24 -8.59 5.05
CA PRO A 195 18.01 -7.93 6.10
C PRO A 195 19.33 -8.68 6.32
N LYS A 196 20.42 -8.12 5.80
CA LYS A 196 21.76 -8.73 5.85
C LYS A 196 22.65 -8.14 6.95
N ARG A 197 22.40 -6.91 7.39
CA ARG A 197 23.23 -6.25 8.42
C ARG A 197 22.82 -6.74 9.79
N THR A 198 23.77 -7.28 10.52
CA THR A 198 23.53 -7.87 11.85
C THR A 198 24.29 -7.09 12.91
N CYS A 199 23.61 -6.64 13.96
CA CYS A 199 24.27 -5.99 15.09
C CYS A 199 25.18 -6.99 15.82
N ARG A 200 26.44 -6.63 16.07
CA ARG A 200 27.40 -7.52 16.73
C ARG A 200 27.00 -7.87 18.17
N THR A 201 26.33 -6.95 18.87
CA THR A 201 25.92 -7.07 20.28
C THR A 201 24.61 -7.85 20.43
N CYS A 202 23.51 -7.38 19.85
CA CYS A 202 22.18 -7.97 20.05
C CYS A 202 21.74 -8.95 18.97
N LYS A 203 22.55 -9.17 17.92
CA LYS A 203 22.30 -10.07 16.79
C LYS A 203 21.05 -9.78 15.95
N LYS A 204 20.32 -8.70 16.21
CA LYS A 204 19.21 -8.27 15.36
C LYS A 204 19.66 -7.87 13.95
N LYS A 205 18.82 -8.18 12.97
CA LYS A 205 19.07 -7.93 11.54
C LYS A 205 18.38 -6.67 11.02
N PHE A 206 18.97 -6.08 9.99
CA PHE A 206 18.53 -4.84 9.36
C PHE A 206 18.75 -4.87 7.85
N HIS A 207 17.84 -4.26 7.09
CA HIS A 207 18.12 -3.88 5.70
C HIS A 207 19.16 -2.78 5.67
N ASP A 208 20.00 -2.78 4.63
CA ASP A 208 21.01 -1.75 4.40
C ASP A 208 20.39 -0.35 4.33
N ALA A 209 19.35 -0.21 3.52
CA ALA A 209 18.64 1.06 3.35
C ALA A 209 18.03 1.57 4.67
N CYS A 210 17.40 0.69 5.46
CA CYS A 210 16.81 1.07 6.75
C CYS A 210 17.87 1.53 7.74
N LEU A 211 18.97 0.77 7.87
CA LEU A 211 20.03 1.09 8.81
C LEU A 211 20.77 2.37 8.41
N PHE A 212 21.03 2.57 7.12
CA PHE A 212 21.64 3.79 6.61
C PHE A 212 20.77 5.03 6.86
N ARG A 213 19.46 4.92 6.59
CA ARG A 213 18.50 6.00 6.89
C ARG A 213 18.48 6.33 8.37
N TRP A 214 18.51 5.30 9.23
CA TRP A 214 18.60 5.47 10.68
C TRP A 214 19.83 6.28 11.08
N PHE A 215 21.04 5.87 10.65
CA PHE A 215 22.29 6.58 10.97
C PHE A 215 22.28 8.04 10.52
N ARG A 216 21.75 8.32 9.33
CA ARG A 216 21.60 9.68 8.84
C ARG A 216 20.65 10.50 9.71
N SER A 217 19.51 9.93 10.10
CA SER A 217 18.50 10.63 10.91
C SER A 217 18.91 10.84 12.37
N SER A 218 19.67 9.90 12.94
CA SER A 218 20.11 9.94 14.34
C SER A 218 21.46 10.65 14.54
N ASN A 219 22.16 10.92 13.43
CA ASN A 219 23.54 11.41 13.39
C ASN A 219 24.53 10.56 14.21
N LYS A 220 24.24 9.26 14.36
CA LYS A 220 25.02 8.29 15.16
C LYS A 220 24.98 6.91 14.52
N SER A 221 26.13 6.22 14.50
CA SER A 221 26.25 4.83 14.04
C SER A 221 25.94 3.81 15.14
N THR A 222 24.80 3.98 15.81
CA THR A 222 24.36 3.09 16.89
C THR A 222 23.18 2.22 16.48
N CYS A 223 23.18 0.97 16.98
CA CYS A 223 22.11 0.01 16.75
C CYS A 223 20.75 0.58 17.19
N PRO A 224 19.73 0.60 16.32
CA PRO A 224 18.39 1.08 16.68
C PRO A 224 17.76 0.32 17.84
N HIS A 225 18.14 -0.95 18.03
CA HIS A 225 17.56 -1.83 19.05
C HIS A 225 18.26 -1.73 20.40
N CYS A 226 19.59 -1.95 20.44
CA CYS A 226 20.35 -2.01 21.70
C CYS A 226 21.23 -0.78 21.97
N ARG A 227 21.27 0.20 21.07
CA ARG A 227 22.07 1.44 21.14
C ARG A 227 23.59 1.25 21.21
N ALA A 228 24.11 0.03 21.11
CA ALA A 228 25.55 -0.24 20.96
C ALA A 228 26.08 0.30 19.62
N ASN A 229 27.37 0.62 19.55
CA ASN A 229 28.02 0.98 18.28
C ASN A 229 27.96 -0.18 17.30
N PHE A 230 27.64 0.13 16.03
CA PHE A 230 27.41 -0.86 14.99
C PHE A 230 28.71 -1.36 14.33
#